data_AF-A0A2V8KQZ0-F1
#
_entry.id   AF-A0A2V8KQZ0-F1
#
_cell.length_a   1.000
_cell.length_b   1.000
_cell.length_c   1.000
_cell.angle_alpha   90.00
_cell.angle_beta   90.00
_cell.angle_gamma   90.00
#
_symmetry.space_group_name_H-M   'P 1'
#
loop_
_entity.id
_entity.type
_entity.pdbx_description
1 polymer ?
#
loop_
_entity_poly.entity_id
_entity_poly.type
_entity_poly.pdbx_seq_one_letter_code
_entity_poly.pdbx_strand_id
1 'polypeptide(L)' 'MKCRTYFKLVLGLFWTCTAIFVEPIPAAAVDLVIDTDTGIDDAAAIVWLLSQSDYPVNILGIGTVFGNTSSLSANH' A
#
# COMPACT_ATOMS: atom_id res chain seq x y z
N MET A 1 47.80 21.52 32.77
CA MET A 1 46.65 20.67 33.17
C MET A 1 45.77 20.44 31.94
N LYS A 2 46.03 19.37 31.19
CA LYS A 2 45.35 19.06 29.91
C LYS A 2 44.07 18.27 30.19
N CYS A 3 43.02 19.07 30.36
CA CYS A 3 41.61 18.76 30.35
C CYS A 3 41.23 17.78 29.22
N ARG A 4 40.67 16.61 29.60
CA ARG A 4 39.34 16.17 29.12
C ARG A 4 39.14 15.85 27.61
N THR A 5 40.18 15.44 26.88
CA THR A 5 40.06 15.14 25.43
C THR A 5 39.79 13.67 25.08
N TYR A 6 40.03 12.70 25.97
CA TYR A 6 39.94 11.27 25.59
C TYR A 6 38.56 10.62 25.74
N PHE A 7 37.59 11.26 26.40
CA PHE A 7 36.27 10.63 26.66
C PHE A 7 35.27 10.76 25.51
N LYS A 8 35.53 11.62 24.51
CA LYS A 8 34.64 11.79 23.34
C LYS A 8 34.96 10.87 22.17
N LEU A 9 36.11 10.17 22.19
CA LEU A 9 36.51 9.35 21.04
C LEU A 9 35.86 7.95 21.03
N VAL A 10 35.35 7.47 22.17
CA VAL A 10 34.75 6.13 22.28
C VAL A 10 33.22 6.14 22.08
N LEU A 11 32.55 7.26 22.35
CA LEU A 11 31.10 7.38 22.15
C LEU A 11 30.69 7.78 20.72
N GLY A 12 31.64 8.18 19.87
CA GLY A 12 31.38 8.60 18.49
C GLY A 12 31.48 7.47 17.44
N LEU A 13 32.10 6.33 17.79
CA LEU A 13 32.33 5.24 16.84
C LEU A 13 31.22 4.20 16.79
N PHE A 14 30.20 4.29 17.66
CA PHE A 14 29.07 3.35 17.67
C PHE A 14 27.82 3.90 16.96
N TRP A 15 27.82 5.16 16.51
CA TRP A 15 26.69 5.78 15.80
C TRP A 15 26.79 5.65 14.28
N THR A 16 27.96 5.30 13.72
CA THR A 16 28.09 5.10 12.27
C THR A 16 27.67 3.71 11.81
N CYS A 17 27.03 2.91 12.66
CA CYS A 17 26.10 1.91 12.17
C CYS A 17 24.91 2.68 11.60
N THR A 18 25.09 3.19 10.38
CA THR A 18 24.01 3.46 9.44
C THR A 18 23.08 2.26 9.53
N ALA A 19 22.00 2.41 10.28
CA ALA A 19 20.79 1.67 10.00
C ALA A 19 20.54 1.96 8.52
N ILE A 20 20.90 1.01 7.66
CA ILE A 20 20.39 0.97 6.32
C ILE A 20 18.91 0.69 6.56
N PHE A 21 18.13 1.76 6.74
CA PHE A 21 16.71 1.73 6.54
C PHE A 21 16.56 1.37 5.07
N VAL A 22 16.53 0.07 4.77
CA VAL A 22 15.97 -0.43 3.53
C VAL A 22 14.50 -0.11 3.68
N GLU A 23 14.10 1.06 3.22
CA GLU A 23 12.70 1.36 2.98
C GLU A 23 12.20 0.19 2.12
N PRO A 24 11.14 -0.54 2.53
CA PRO A 24 10.60 -1.59 1.70
C PRO A 24 10.28 -0.96 0.35
N ILE A 25 10.80 -1.55 -0.74
CA ILE A 25 10.44 -1.12 -2.09
C ILE A 25 8.91 -1.15 -2.11
N PRO A 26 8.23 0.00 -2.31
CA PRO A 26 6.78 0.03 -2.29
C PRO A 26 6.30 -1.02 -3.29
N ALA A 27 5.45 -1.93 -2.82
CA ALA A 27 4.92 -2.98 -3.67
C ALA A 27 4.35 -2.33 -4.92
N ALA A 28 4.83 -2.74 -6.10
CA ALA A 28 4.32 -2.23 -7.35
C ALA A 28 2.82 -2.47 -7.40
N ALA A 29 2.06 -1.47 -7.88
CA ALA A 29 0.62 -1.58 -7.96
C ALA A 29 0.23 -2.79 -8.81
N VAL A 30 -0.73 -3.59 -8.32
CA VAL A 30 -1.23 -4.75 -9.06
C VAL A 30 -2.25 -4.28 -10.08
N ASP A 31 -1.99 -4.56 -11.35
CA ASP A 31 -2.96 -4.35 -12.44
C ASP A 31 -4.15 -5.30 -12.26
N LEU A 32 -5.35 -4.73 -12.16
CA LEU A 32 -6.57 -5.48 -11.85
C LEU A 32 -7.70 -5.14 -12.82
N VAL A 33 -8.38 -6.18 -13.31
CA VAL A 33 -9.69 -6.08 -13.94
C VAL A 33 -10.71 -6.70 -12.99
N ILE A 34 -11.80 -5.99 -12.72
CA ILE A 34 -12.85 -6.42 -11.80
C ILE A 34 -14.04 -6.90 -12.63
N ASP A 35 -14.57 -8.08 -12.32
CA ASP A 35 -15.82 -8.60 -12.88
C ASP A 35 -16.81 -8.83 -11.72
N THR A 36 -17.97 -8.17 -11.75
CA THR A 36 -18.87 -8.07 -10.58
C THR A 36 -20.35 -7.99 -10.99
N ASP A 37 -21.27 -8.51 -10.16
CA ASP A 37 -22.72 -8.44 -10.35
C ASP A 37 -23.40 -7.38 -9.47
N THR A 38 -22.80 -6.18 -9.43
CA THR A 38 -23.28 -4.95 -8.77
C THR A 38 -24.29 -5.16 -7.64
N GLY A 39 -23.80 -5.44 -6.43
CA GLY A 39 -24.53 -5.50 -5.18
C GLY A 39 -23.93 -4.61 -4.09
N ILE A 40 -24.53 -4.64 -2.90
CA ILE A 40 -24.04 -3.88 -1.72
C ILE A 40 -22.65 -4.39 -1.29
N ASP A 41 -22.45 -5.70 -1.37
CA ASP A 41 -21.21 -6.40 -1.09
C ASP A 41 -20.11 -6.05 -2.09
N ASP A 42 -20.43 -5.96 -3.39
CA ASP A 42 -19.48 -5.49 -4.40
C ASP A 42 -19.04 -4.05 -4.18
N ALA A 43 -19.99 -3.17 -3.85
CA ALA A 43 -19.69 -1.78 -3.54
C ALA A 43 -18.77 -1.68 -2.31
N ALA A 44 -19.04 -2.46 -1.26
CA ALA A 44 -18.17 -2.53 -0.08
C ALA A 44 -16.77 -3.06 -0.42
N ALA A 45 -16.68 -4.10 -1.27
CA ALA A 45 -15.41 -4.67 -1.70
C ALA A 45 -14.58 -3.67 -2.52
N ILE A 46 -15.22 -2.95 -3.46
CA ILE A 46 -14.54 -1.92 -4.27
C ILE A 46 -14.06 -0.76 -3.38
N VAL A 47 -14.87 -0.29 -2.43
CA VAL A 47 -14.46 0.76 -1.48
C VAL A 47 -13.29 0.31 -0.62
N TRP A 48 -13.35 -0.92 -0.10
CA TRP A 48 -12.24 -1.49 0.67
C TRP A 48 -10.97 -1.60 -0.16
N LEU A 49 -11.07 -2.09 -1.40
CA LEU A 49 -9.97 -2.23 -2.34
C LEU A 49 -9.31 -0.87 -2.65
N LEU A 50 -10.11 0.16 -2.91
CA LEU A 50 -9.63 1.52 -3.19
C LEU A 50 -9.04 2.24 -1.97
N SER A 51 -9.32 1.76 -0.76
CA SER A 51 -8.75 2.31 0.47
C SER A 51 -7.37 1.74 0.84
N GLN A 52 -6.86 0.73 0.12
CA GLN A 52 -5.61 0.06 0.47
C GLN A 52 -4.38 0.95 0.20
N SER A 53 -3.58 1.21 1.25
CA SER A 53 -2.29 1.87 1.15
C SER A 53 -1.12 0.89 1.00
N ASP A 54 -1.24 -0.29 1.61
CA ASP A 54 -0.15 -1.26 1.71
C ASP A 54 -0.10 -2.20 0.49
N TYR A 55 -1.25 -2.38 -0.16
CA TYR A 55 -1.45 -3.20 -1.35
C TYR A 55 -2.08 -2.35 -2.45
N PRO A 56 -1.32 -1.44 -3.07
CA PRO A 56 -1.86 -0.57 -4.11
C PRO A 56 -2.32 -1.39 -5.32
N VAL A 57 -3.43 -0.98 -5.92
CA VAL A 57 -3.96 -1.57 -7.15
C VAL A 57 -4.11 -0.52 -8.24
N ASN A 58 -3.94 -0.95 -9.48
CA ASN A 58 -4.23 -0.16 -10.66
C ASN A 58 -5.43 -0.79 -11.38
N ILE A 59 -6.60 -0.19 -11.26
CA ILE A 59 -7.82 -0.72 -11.87
C ILE A 59 -7.81 -0.37 -13.36
N LEU A 60 -7.64 -1.40 -14.19
CA LEU A 60 -7.65 -1.29 -15.65
C LEU A 60 -9.07 -1.19 -16.22
N GLY A 61 -10.05 -1.75 -15.52
CA GLY A 61 -11.46 -1.73 -15.91
C GLY A 61 -12.35 -2.50 -14.95
N ILE A 62 -13.65 -2.18 -14.98
CA ILE A 62 -14.70 -2.88 -14.23
C ILE A 62 -15.74 -3.36 -15.24
N GLY A 63 -15.86 -4.67 -15.37
CA GLY A 63 -16.92 -5.36 -16.10
C GLY A 63 -18.07 -5.70 -15.17
N THR A 64 -19.29 -5.71 -15.71
CA THR A 64 -20.48 -6.05 -14.96
C THR A 64 -21.16 -7.28 -15.55
N VAL A 65 -21.49 -8.24 -14.69
CA VAL A 65 -22.19 -9.47 -15.04
C VAL A 65 -23.56 -9.52 -14.39
N PHE A 66 -24.45 -10.35 -14.96
CA PHE A 66 -25.79 -10.51 -14.43
C PHE A 66 -25.79 -11.49 -13.25
N GLY A 67 -26.37 -11.09 -12.12
CA GLY A 67 -26.43 -11.91 -10.91
C GLY A 67 -27.48 -11.41 -9.92
N ASN A 68 -27.05 -10.92 -8.75
CA ASN A 68 -27.91 -10.38 -7.69
C ASN A 68 -28.76 -9.18 -8.13
N THR A 69 -28.30 -8.43 -9.13
CA THR A 69 -29.06 -7.35 -9.77
C THR A 69 -29.10 -7.55 -11.29
N SER A 70 -30.10 -6.93 -11.93
CA SER A 70 -30.16 -6.93 -13.39
C SER A 70 -29.02 -6.08 -13.97
N SER A 71 -28.41 -6.52 -15.06
CA SER A 71 -27.30 -5.80 -15.73
C SER A 71 -27.65 -4.35 -16.16
N LEU A 72 -28.93 -4.02 -16.23
CA LEU A 72 -29.42 -2.66 -16.49
C LEU A 72 -29.14 -1.70 -15.32
N SER A 73 -29.17 -2.19 -14.08
CA SER A 73 -28.86 -1.41 -12.88
C SER A 73 -27.37 -1.14 -12.73
N ALA A 74 -26.52 -1.97 -13.36
CA ALA A 74 -25.07 -1.88 -13.33
C ALA A 74 -24.49 -0.86 -14.33
N ASN A 75 -25.26 -0.46 -15.35
CA ASN A 75 -24.82 0.37 -16.48
C ASN A 75 -25.31 1.82 -16.43
N HIS A 76 -25.84 2.27 -15.29
CA HIS A 76 -26.43 3.61 -15.13
C HIS A 76 -25.53 4.53 -14.31
#